data_AF-Q8IHL5-F1
#
_entry.id   AF-Q8IHL5-F1
#
_cell.length_a   1.000
_cell.length_b   1.000
_cell.length_c   1.000
_cell.angle_alpha   90.00
_cell.angle_beta   90.00
_cell.angle_gamma   90.00
#
_symmetry.space_group_name_H-M   'P 1'
#
loop_
_entity.id
_entity.type
_entity.pdbx_description
1 polymer ?
#
loop_
_entity_poly.entity_id
_entity_poly.type
_entity_poly.pdbx_seq_one_letter_code
_entity_poly.pdbx_strand_id
1 'polypeptide(L)'
;FTAEKDKTWFLAKMKSDAGATIKEFIEQYPEEPTYWVDFLRDAPEGQEEEDEEMSFEPPKIYEEIPSFDFVRAKVLVFMSQFNEYIRGYNMDMVFFTDALKHLMIVSRIISNPRGNALLVGVGGSGKQSLTRLASFIAGYKFFQITLTRSYNTGNLTEDLKFLYRAAGLDGDGMTFIFTDNEIKEESFLEFINNILSSGEIANLFAKDELDEMYK
;
A
#
# COMPACT_ATOMS: atom_id res chain seq x y z
N PHE A 1 11.81 12.26 9.30
CA PHE A 1 12.41 13.55 9.68
C PHE A 1 12.00 14.61 8.68
N THR A 2 11.73 15.83 9.13
CA THR A 2 11.38 16.97 8.25
C THR A 2 12.61 17.78 7.82
N ALA A 3 13.75 17.62 8.50
CA ALA A 3 15.02 18.22 8.11
C ALA A 3 16.11 17.15 7.89
N GLU A 4 16.94 17.36 6.86
CA GLU A 4 18.04 16.44 6.51
C GLU A 4 19.06 16.28 7.65
N LYS A 5 19.33 17.35 8.41
CA LYS A 5 20.22 17.29 9.57
C LYS A 5 19.79 16.25 10.61
N ASP A 6 18.47 16.11 10.82
CA ASP A 6 17.93 15.20 11.84
C ASP A 6 18.03 13.75 11.36
N LYS A 7 17.83 13.53 10.05
CA LYS A 7 18.02 12.23 9.40
C LYS A 7 19.49 11.78 9.49
N THR A 8 20.42 12.67 9.16
CA THR A 8 21.86 12.39 9.25
C THR A 8 22.28 12.07 10.68
N TRP A 9 21.84 12.88 11.65
CA TRP A 9 22.08 12.63 13.06
C TRP A 9 21.53 11.27 13.51
N PHE A 10 20.29 10.95 13.15
CA PHE A 10 19.64 9.70 13.52
C PHE A 10 20.40 8.49 12.97
N LEU A 11 20.77 8.50 11.69
CA LEU A 11 21.52 7.41 11.07
C LEU A 11 22.90 7.23 11.72
N ALA A 12 23.62 8.33 12.00
CA ALA A 12 24.90 8.28 12.69
C ALA A 12 24.76 7.71 14.11
N LYS A 13 23.71 8.11 14.84
CA LYS A 13 23.43 7.61 16.19
C LYS A 13 23.07 6.13 16.19
N MET A 14 22.21 5.69 15.27
CA MET A 14 21.87 4.28 15.08
C MET A 14 23.10 3.42 14.79
N LYS A 15 23.99 3.87 13.88
CA LYS A 15 25.25 3.15 13.58
C LYS A 15 26.16 3.07 14.81
N SER A 16 26.30 4.16 15.55
CA SER A 16 27.11 4.21 16.78
C SER A 16 26.60 3.25 17.85
N ASP A 17 25.29 3.27 18.10
CA ASP A 17 24.65 2.40 19.11
C ASP A 17 24.70 0.92 18.69
N ALA A 18 24.44 0.62 17.40
CA ALA A 18 24.61 -0.71 16.85
C ALA A 18 26.06 -1.22 17.04
N GLY A 19 27.06 -0.35 16.81
CA GLY A 19 28.47 -0.70 17.01
C GLY A 19 28.84 -0.95 18.48
N ALA A 20 28.09 -0.40 19.43
CA ALA A 20 28.27 -0.69 20.84
C ALA A 20 27.62 -2.03 21.25
N THR A 21 26.46 -2.36 20.69
CA THR A 21 25.63 -3.49 21.12
C THR A 21 25.84 -4.78 20.32
N ILE A 22 26.04 -4.69 19.00
CA ILE A 22 26.07 -5.83 18.07
C ILE A 22 27.33 -5.82 17.19
N LYS A 23 28.50 -5.72 17.84
CA LYS A 23 29.83 -5.58 17.19
C LYS A 23 30.12 -6.62 16.10
N GLU A 24 29.70 -7.86 16.31
CA GLU A 24 30.00 -8.98 15.41
C GLU A 24 29.29 -8.85 14.05
N PHE A 25 28.20 -8.08 13.99
CA PHE A 25 27.39 -7.91 12.78
C PHE A 25 27.64 -6.58 12.07
N ILE A 26 28.32 -5.61 12.71
CA ILE A 26 28.46 -4.27 12.11
C ILE A 26 29.40 -4.25 10.92
N GLU A 27 30.40 -5.12 10.89
CA GLU A 27 31.33 -5.26 9.76
C GLU A 27 30.64 -5.79 8.50
N GLN A 28 29.50 -6.49 8.67
CA GLN A 28 28.68 -7.01 7.56
C GLN A 28 27.61 -6.02 7.11
N TYR A 29 27.44 -4.90 7.84
CA TYR A 29 26.41 -3.92 7.53
C TYR A 29 26.88 -2.98 6.40
N PRO A 30 26.16 -2.91 5.27
CA PRO A 30 26.59 -2.07 4.14
C PRO A 30 26.59 -0.58 4.49
N GLU A 31 27.55 0.16 3.93
CA GLU A 31 27.63 1.61 4.15
C GLU A 31 26.46 2.35 3.50
N GLU A 32 26.06 1.89 2.31
CA GLU A 32 24.95 2.41 1.54
C GLU A 32 23.61 1.80 1.97
N PRO A 33 22.49 2.55 1.83
CA PRO A 33 21.17 2.00 2.11
C PRO A 33 20.79 0.89 1.14
N THR A 34 20.42 -0.27 1.67
CA THR A 34 19.80 -1.36 0.91
C THR A 34 18.30 -1.11 0.76
N TYR A 35 17.73 -1.49 -0.39
CA TYR A 35 16.30 -1.34 -0.68
C TYR A 35 15.70 -2.69 -1.01
N TRP A 36 14.48 -2.93 -0.53
CA TRP A 36 13.85 -4.24 -0.56
C TRP A 36 12.39 -4.11 -0.99
N VAL A 37 11.93 -5.05 -1.82
CA VAL A 37 10.57 -5.09 -2.37
C VAL A 37 10.08 -6.53 -2.50
N ASP A 38 8.77 -6.71 -2.67
CA ASP A 38 8.11 -8.02 -2.76
C ASP A 38 7.56 -8.36 -4.15
N PHE A 39 7.90 -7.56 -5.17
CA PHE A 39 7.34 -7.68 -6.51
C PHE A 39 8.39 -8.01 -7.58
N LEU A 40 9.55 -8.56 -7.20
CA LEU A 40 10.61 -8.90 -8.16
C LEU A 40 10.43 -10.24 -8.86
N ARG A 41 9.66 -11.15 -8.28
CA ARG A 41 9.40 -12.46 -8.88
C ARG A 41 8.37 -12.36 -10.00
N ASP A 42 8.49 -13.24 -10.98
CA ASP A 42 7.52 -13.40 -12.05
C ASP A 42 6.59 -14.57 -11.73
N ALA A 43 5.44 -14.63 -12.41
CA ALA A 43 4.51 -15.74 -12.24
C ALA A 43 5.20 -17.06 -12.63
N PRO A 44 4.98 -18.15 -11.87
CA PRO A 44 5.51 -19.44 -12.25
C PRO A 44 4.99 -19.86 -13.63
N GLU A 45 5.88 -20.35 -14.50
CA GLU A 45 5.47 -20.97 -15.76
C GLU A 45 4.74 -22.27 -15.40
N GLY A 46 3.47 -22.38 -15.79
CA GLY A 46 2.67 -23.58 -15.51
C GLY A 46 3.37 -24.82 -16.08
N GLN A 47 3.77 -25.75 -15.21
CA GLN A 47 4.20 -27.07 -15.66
C GLN A 47 2.96 -27.87 -16.05
N GLU A 48 3.05 -28.66 -17.12
CA GLU A 48 1.93 -29.44 -17.69
C GLU A 48 1.40 -30.56 -16.78
N GLU A 49 1.93 -30.70 -15.56
CA GLU A 49 1.45 -31.69 -14.59
C GLU A 49 0.42 -31.03 -13.65
N GLU A 50 -0.74 -31.68 -13.56
CA GLU A 50 -1.96 -31.28 -12.86
C GLU A 50 -1.76 -31.19 -11.34
N ASP A 51 -0.99 -30.21 -10.87
CA ASP A 51 -0.99 -29.82 -9.46
C ASP A 51 -2.12 -28.80 -9.25
N GLU A 52 -3.26 -29.29 -8.75
CA GLU A 52 -4.47 -28.51 -8.42
C GLU A 52 -4.22 -27.36 -7.41
N GLU A 53 -3.02 -27.26 -6.82
CA GLU A 53 -2.63 -26.24 -5.84
C GLU A 53 -1.67 -25.15 -6.37
N MET A 54 -1.27 -25.17 -7.64
CA MET A 54 -0.37 -24.14 -8.17
C MET A 54 -1.08 -22.78 -8.32
N SER A 55 -0.68 -21.82 -7.49
CA SER A 55 -1.06 -20.41 -7.67
C SER A 55 -0.34 -19.83 -8.90
N PHE A 56 -1.11 -19.29 -9.84
CA PHE A 56 -0.59 -18.54 -10.99
C PHE A 56 -0.15 -17.11 -10.62
N GLU A 57 -0.28 -16.71 -9.34
CA GLU A 57 0.16 -15.41 -8.89
C GLU A 57 1.69 -15.36 -8.67
N PRO A 58 2.35 -14.26 -9.02
CA PRO A 58 3.77 -14.09 -8.75
C PRO A 58 4.03 -14.11 -7.24
N PRO A 59 5.00 -14.92 -6.75
CA PRO A 59 5.24 -15.05 -5.33
C PRO A 59 5.76 -13.73 -4.73
N LYS A 60 5.16 -13.30 -3.61
CA LYS A 60 5.47 -12.04 -2.93
C LYS A 60 6.64 -12.19 -1.95
N ILE A 61 7.84 -12.39 -2.49
CA ILE A 61 9.06 -12.56 -1.68
C ILE A 61 9.71 -11.20 -1.44
N TYR A 62 9.74 -10.76 -0.18
CA TYR A 62 10.43 -9.52 0.21
C TYR A 62 11.95 -9.72 0.16
N GLU A 63 12.58 -9.17 -0.88
CA GLU A 63 14.01 -9.36 -1.18
C GLU A 63 14.70 -8.07 -1.62
N GLU A 64 16.03 -8.05 -1.54
CA GLU A 64 16.85 -6.89 -1.93
C GLU A 64 16.79 -6.63 -3.43
N ILE A 65 16.74 -5.35 -3.82
CA ILE A 65 16.72 -4.95 -5.22
C ILE A 65 18.11 -5.12 -5.85
N PRO A 66 18.22 -5.65 -7.09
CA PRO A 66 19.50 -5.72 -7.79
C PRO A 66 20.06 -4.33 -8.13
N SER A 67 19.19 -3.43 -8.59
CA SER A 67 19.52 -2.04 -8.87
C SER A 67 18.26 -1.20 -9.04
N PHE A 68 18.39 0.13 -8.92
CA PHE A 68 17.28 1.05 -9.20
C PHE A 68 16.81 0.97 -10.65
N ASP A 69 17.71 0.73 -11.61
CA ASP A 69 17.34 0.64 -13.02
C ASP A 69 16.56 -0.64 -13.33
N PHE A 70 16.91 -1.75 -12.69
CA PHE A 70 16.14 -2.99 -12.78
C PHE A 70 14.71 -2.78 -12.25
N VAL A 71 14.58 -2.20 -11.06
CA VAL A 71 13.25 -1.92 -10.48
C VAL A 71 12.47 -0.95 -11.34
N ARG A 72 13.12 0.08 -11.88
CA ARG A 72 12.48 1.08 -12.75
C ARG A 72 11.87 0.40 -13.99
N ALA A 73 12.61 -0.48 -14.65
CA ALA A 73 12.12 -1.21 -15.80
C ALA A 73 10.88 -2.04 -15.44
N LYS A 74 10.91 -2.75 -14.30
CA LYS A 74 9.77 -3.57 -13.84
C LYS A 74 8.55 -2.72 -13.47
N VAL A 75 8.75 -1.60 -12.78
CA VAL A 75 7.68 -0.66 -12.42
C VAL A 75 7.04 -0.01 -13.66
N LEU A 76 7.83 0.27 -14.71
CA LEU A 76 7.28 0.76 -15.98
C LEU A 76 6.37 -0.27 -16.66
N VAL A 77 6.72 -1.56 -16.60
CA VAL A 77 5.85 -2.65 -17.07
C VAL A 77 4.55 -2.67 -16.26
N PHE A 78 4.63 -2.61 -14.93
CA PHE A 78 3.43 -2.53 -14.09
C PHE A 78 2.56 -1.31 -14.38
N MET A 79 3.15 -0.14 -14.66
CA MET A 79 2.39 1.05 -15.05
C MET A 79 1.68 0.85 -16.40
N SER A 80 2.35 0.20 -17.37
CA SER A 80 1.73 -0.15 -18.65
C SER A 80 0.56 -1.10 -18.46
N GLN A 81 0.74 -2.17 -17.68
CA GLN A 81 -0.32 -3.13 -17.36
C GLN A 81 -1.48 -2.45 -16.62
N PHE A 82 -1.18 -1.58 -15.65
CA PHE A 82 -2.19 -0.81 -14.96
C PHE A 82 -3.07 -0.03 -15.95
N ASN A 83 -2.46 0.69 -16.90
CA ASN A 83 -3.18 1.48 -17.89
C ASN A 83 -4.02 0.64 -18.85
N GLU A 84 -3.64 -0.62 -19.07
CA GLU A 84 -4.38 -1.57 -19.92
C GLU A 84 -5.58 -2.18 -19.18
N TYR A 85 -5.36 -2.66 -17.95
CA TYR A 85 -6.37 -3.37 -17.19
C TYR A 85 -7.35 -2.46 -16.45
N ILE A 86 -6.89 -1.29 -15.99
CA ILE A 86 -7.68 -0.40 -15.14
C ILE A 86 -8.33 0.71 -15.98
N ARG A 87 -9.61 0.51 -16.31
CA ARG A 87 -10.38 1.46 -17.11
C ARG A 87 -10.64 2.77 -16.36
N GLY A 88 -10.67 3.87 -17.09
CA GLY A 88 -10.99 5.20 -16.55
C GLY A 88 -9.82 5.89 -15.84
N TYR A 89 -8.69 5.20 -15.69
CA TYR A 89 -7.44 5.77 -15.19
C TYR A 89 -6.37 5.68 -16.27
N ASN A 90 -5.47 6.66 -16.29
CA ASN A 90 -4.28 6.64 -17.12
C ASN A 90 -3.15 7.31 -16.32
N MET A 91 -2.06 6.58 -16.14
CA MET A 91 -0.86 7.03 -15.46
C MET A 91 0.28 7.21 -16.46
N ASP A 92 0.84 8.41 -16.48
CA ASP A 92 2.08 8.73 -17.19
C ASP A 92 3.06 9.32 -16.17
N MET A 93 3.68 8.44 -15.39
CA MET A 93 4.61 8.81 -14.32
C MET A 93 6.05 8.62 -14.76
N VAL A 94 6.90 9.59 -14.39
CA VAL A 94 8.35 9.47 -14.55
C VAL A 94 8.97 8.95 -13.25
N PHE A 95 9.59 7.77 -13.31
CA PHE A 95 10.23 7.15 -12.16
C PHE A 95 11.70 7.54 -12.04
N PHE A 96 11.97 8.53 -11.18
CA PHE A 96 13.29 8.82 -10.64
C PHE A 96 13.50 8.11 -9.30
N THR A 97 14.75 8.11 -8.82
CA THR A 97 15.17 7.35 -7.64
C THR A 97 14.27 7.58 -6.42
N ASP A 98 13.88 8.82 -6.11
CA ASP A 98 13.03 9.08 -4.94
C ASP A 98 11.58 8.67 -5.15
N ALA A 99 11.03 8.77 -6.38
CA ALA A 99 9.72 8.22 -6.70
C ALA A 99 9.68 6.69 -6.48
N LEU A 100 10.75 6.00 -6.89
CA LEU A 100 10.90 4.56 -6.65
C LEU A 100 10.98 4.26 -5.14
N LYS A 101 11.79 5.00 -4.38
CA LYS A 101 11.84 4.82 -2.91
C LYS A 101 10.48 5.01 -2.26
N HIS A 102 9.71 6.02 -2.67
CA HIS A 102 8.35 6.24 -2.15
C HIS A 102 7.41 5.10 -2.53
N LEU A 103 7.47 4.61 -3.78
CA LEU A 103 6.70 3.44 -4.20
C LEU A 103 7.03 2.22 -3.34
N MET A 104 8.32 1.94 -3.08
CA MET A 104 8.76 0.83 -2.25
C MET A 104 8.21 0.92 -0.81
N ILE A 105 8.22 2.13 -0.24
CA ILE A 105 7.66 2.37 1.09
C ILE A 105 6.15 2.08 1.10
N VAL A 106 5.41 2.61 0.12
CA VAL A 106 3.96 2.41 0.05
C VAL A 106 3.61 0.94 -0.20
N SER A 107 4.30 0.28 -1.13
CA SER A 107 4.15 -1.16 -1.41
C SER A 107 4.34 -1.98 -0.15
N ARG A 108 5.44 -1.74 0.59
CA ARG A 108 5.71 -2.45 1.85
C ARG A 108 4.62 -2.23 2.89
N ILE A 109 4.07 -1.02 3.00
CA ILE A 109 2.99 -0.75 3.97
C ILE A 109 1.72 -1.50 3.56
N ILE A 110 1.36 -1.49 2.27
CA ILE A 110 0.15 -2.16 1.75
C ILE A 110 0.24 -3.68 1.93
N SER A 111 1.40 -4.28 1.69
CA SER A 111 1.61 -5.73 1.84
C SER A 111 1.58 -6.21 3.29
N ASN A 112 1.68 -5.31 4.27
CA ASN A 112 1.62 -5.65 5.69
C ASN A 112 0.17 -5.68 6.19
N PRO A 113 -0.23 -6.71 6.97
CA PRO A 113 -1.55 -6.76 7.61
C PRO A 113 -1.81 -5.50 8.45
N ARG A 114 -2.99 -4.91 8.29
CA ARG A 114 -3.39 -3.65 8.97
C ARG A 114 -2.44 -2.48 8.68
N GLY A 115 -1.78 -2.47 7.53
CA GLY A 115 -0.89 -1.40 7.11
C GLY A 115 -1.65 -0.10 6.81
N ASN A 116 -1.24 1.00 7.45
CA ASN A 116 -1.81 2.32 7.24
C ASN A 116 -0.69 3.34 6.96
N ALA A 117 -0.89 4.22 5.98
CA ALA A 117 0.08 5.25 5.60
C ALA A 117 -0.55 6.63 5.56
N LEU A 118 0.05 7.60 6.27
CA LEU A 118 -0.25 9.01 6.12
C LEU A 118 0.79 9.66 5.19
N LEU A 119 0.38 9.99 3.97
CA LEU A 119 1.28 10.55 2.95
C LEU A 119 1.22 12.08 2.96
N VAL A 120 2.28 12.72 3.47
CA VAL A 120 2.40 14.18 3.57
C VAL A 120 3.31 14.71 2.48
N GLY A 121 2.86 15.75 1.76
CA GLY A 121 3.68 16.45 0.76
C GLY A 121 2.86 17.41 -0.09
N VAL A 122 3.55 18.27 -0.84
CA VAL A 122 2.91 19.28 -1.71
C VAL A 122 2.01 18.65 -2.79
N GLY A 123 1.04 19.39 -3.31
CA GLY A 123 0.22 18.97 -4.43
C GLY A 123 1.06 18.63 -5.67
N GLY A 124 0.61 17.69 -6.49
CA GLY A 124 1.33 17.26 -7.71
C GLY A 124 2.52 16.31 -7.50
N SER A 125 2.86 15.95 -6.27
CA SER A 125 3.94 15.00 -5.94
C SER A 125 3.65 13.52 -6.28
N GLY A 126 2.51 13.22 -6.91
CA GLY A 126 2.18 11.86 -7.36
C GLY A 126 1.69 10.90 -6.27
N LYS A 127 1.41 11.37 -5.03
CA LYS A 127 0.97 10.52 -3.89
C LYS A 127 -0.15 9.55 -4.25
N GLN A 128 -1.26 10.03 -4.80
CA GLN A 128 -2.39 9.18 -5.17
C GLN A 128 -2.02 8.17 -6.28
N SER A 129 -1.31 8.61 -7.31
CA SER A 129 -0.93 7.76 -8.44
C SER A 129 0.05 6.66 -8.01
N LEU A 130 1.03 6.98 -7.17
CA LEU A 130 1.95 5.99 -6.59
C LEU A 130 1.21 5.00 -5.69
N THR A 131 0.24 5.45 -4.88
CA THR A 131 -0.56 4.54 -4.06
C THR A 131 -1.40 3.60 -4.92
N ARG A 132 -2.10 4.09 -5.95
CA ARG A 132 -2.87 3.23 -6.87
C ARG A 132 -1.98 2.21 -7.58
N LEU A 133 -0.78 2.63 -8.01
CA LEU A 133 0.17 1.72 -8.64
C LEU A 133 0.68 0.67 -7.65
N ALA A 134 1.01 1.06 -6.42
CA ALA A 134 1.41 0.13 -5.37
C ALA A 134 0.30 -0.88 -5.04
N SER A 135 -0.96 -0.44 -4.93
CA SER A 135 -2.12 -1.32 -4.75
C SER A 135 -2.24 -2.33 -5.89
N PHE A 136 -2.11 -1.87 -7.14
CA PHE A 136 -2.15 -2.73 -8.32
C PHE A 136 -1.01 -3.76 -8.31
N ILE A 137 0.21 -3.34 -7.98
CA ILE A 137 1.36 -4.24 -7.83
C ILE A 137 1.12 -5.29 -6.75
N ALA A 138 0.47 -4.92 -5.65
CA ALA A 138 0.08 -5.84 -4.58
C ALA A 138 -1.07 -6.79 -4.97
N GLY A 139 -1.70 -6.60 -6.13
CA GLY A 139 -2.90 -7.35 -6.54
C GLY A 139 -4.18 -6.86 -5.86
N TYR A 140 -4.14 -5.70 -5.19
CA TYR A 140 -5.27 -5.16 -4.45
C TYR A 140 -6.10 -4.22 -5.33
N LYS A 141 -7.41 -4.29 -5.18
CA LYS A 141 -8.32 -3.27 -5.69
C LYS A 141 -8.15 -2.01 -4.84
N PHE A 142 -8.28 -0.84 -5.46
CA PHE A 142 -8.26 0.42 -4.74
C PHE A 142 -9.63 1.08 -4.80
N PHE A 143 -10.01 1.73 -3.71
CA PHE A 143 -11.28 2.44 -3.59
C PHE A 143 -11.03 3.86 -3.10
N GLN A 144 -11.77 4.81 -3.66
CA GLN A 144 -11.74 6.21 -3.28
C GLN A 144 -13.17 6.74 -3.36
N ILE A 145 -13.61 7.43 -2.31
CA ILE A 145 -14.97 7.98 -2.30
C ILE A 145 -15.11 9.07 -3.36
N THR A 146 -16.30 9.15 -3.97
CA THR A 146 -16.63 10.19 -4.94
C THR A 146 -17.62 11.16 -4.33
N LEU A 147 -17.14 12.33 -3.92
CA LEU A 147 -18.01 13.35 -3.32
C LEU A 147 -19.00 13.92 -4.33
N THR A 148 -20.28 13.89 -3.94
CA THR A 148 -21.36 14.63 -4.60
C THR A 148 -21.87 15.76 -3.70
N ARG A 149 -22.67 16.68 -4.25
CA ARG A 149 -23.28 17.77 -3.47
C ARG A 149 -24.11 17.25 -2.30
N SER A 150 -24.75 16.10 -2.45
CA SER A 150 -25.58 15.46 -1.42
C SER A 150 -24.87 14.41 -0.58
N TYR A 151 -23.60 14.08 -0.89
CA TYR A 151 -22.82 13.10 -0.15
C TYR A 151 -22.75 13.49 1.33
N ASN A 152 -23.05 12.57 2.24
CA ASN A 152 -23.10 12.81 3.68
C ASN A 152 -22.53 11.61 4.46
N THR A 153 -22.57 11.68 5.79
CA THR A 153 -22.10 10.60 6.67
C THR A 153 -22.75 9.23 6.35
N GLY A 154 -24.05 9.20 6.02
CA GLY A 154 -24.72 7.95 5.65
C GLY A 154 -24.19 7.32 4.36
N ASN A 155 -23.80 8.14 3.37
CA ASN A 155 -23.14 7.62 2.16
C ASN A 155 -21.78 7.01 2.49
N LEU A 156 -21.00 7.67 3.35
CA LEU A 156 -19.72 7.11 3.80
C LEU A 156 -19.92 5.79 4.54
N THR A 157 -20.93 5.68 5.39
CA THR A 157 -21.25 4.42 6.08
C THR A 157 -21.51 3.29 5.08
N GLU A 158 -22.26 3.53 4.02
CA GLU A 158 -22.52 2.53 2.98
C GLU A 158 -21.26 2.17 2.16
N ASP A 159 -20.44 3.16 1.81
CA ASP A 159 -19.14 2.91 1.15
C ASP A 159 -18.20 2.07 2.03
N LEU A 160 -18.19 2.33 3.34
CA LEU A 160 -17.42 1.53 4.30
C LEU A 160 -18.00 0.12 4.46
N LYS A 161 -19.33 -0.05 4.52
CA LYS A 161 -19.95 -1.39 4.50
C LYS A 161 -19.52 -2.19 3.27
N PHE A 162 -19.53 -1.57 2.10
CA PHE A 162 -19.05 -2.20 0.87
C PHE A 162 -17.59 -2.66 1.01
N LEU A 163 -16.70 -1.80 1.52
CA LEU A 163 -15.31 -2.16 1.74
C LEU A 163 -15.12 -3.34 2.70
N TYR A 164 -15.86 -3.35 3.81
CA TYR A 164 -15.78 -4.45 4.78
C TYR A 164 -16.32 -5.77 4.22
N ARG A 165 -17.36 -5.73 3.38
CA ARG A 165 -17.86 -6.92 2.70
C ARG A 165 -16.84 -7.44 1.70
N ALA A 166 -16.30 -6.58 0.84
CA ALA A 166 -15.34 -7.02 -0.17
C ALA A 166 -14.02 -7.53 0.45
N ALA A 167 -13.49 -6.83 1.45
CA ALA A 167 -12.25 -7.24 2.11
C ALA A 167 -12.44 -8.44 3.06
N GLY A 168 -13.60 -8.52 3.73
CA GLY A 168 -13.86 -9.51 4.77
C GLY A 168 -14.54 -10.79 4.28
N LEU A 169 -15.56 -10.68 3.43
CA LEU A 169 -16.32 -11.83 2.92
C LEU A 169 -15.74 -12.38 1.64
N ASP A 170 -15.51 -11.51 0.65
CA ASP A 170 -15.03 -11.93 -0.66
C ASP A 170 -13.53 -12.27 -0.62
N GLY A 171 -12.83 -11.81 0.42
CA GLY A 171 -11.38 -12.00 0.59
C GLY A 171 -10.55 -11.15 -0.37
N ASP A 172 -11.16 -10.14 -1.01
CA ASP A 172 -10.46 -9.25 -1.93
C ASP A 172 -9.48 -8.34 -1.18
N GLY A 173 -8.23 -8.29 -1.62
CA GLY A 173 -7.29 -7.28 -1.16
C GLY A 173 -7.77 -5.87 -1.52
N MET A 174 -7.98 -5.01 -0.52
CA MET A 174 -8.52 -3.66 -0.71
C MET A 174 -7.57 -2.59 -0.17
N THR A 175 -7.33 -1.54 -0.96
CA THR A 175 -6.69 -0.30 -0.52
C THR A 175 -7.69 0.85 -0.52
N PHE A 176 -8.01 1.38 0.64
CA PHE A 176 -8.83 2.59 0.74
C PHE A 176 -7.93 3.85 0.66
N ILE A 177 -8.12 4.66 -0.38
CA ILE A 177 -7.44 5.95 -0.56
C ILE A 177 -8.40 7.04 -0.10
N PHE A 178 -8.01 7.78 0.94
CA PHE A 178 -8.79 8.88 1.49
C PHE A 178 -7.96 10.17 1.52
N THR A 179 -8.51 11.26 1.01
CA THR A 179 -7.78 12.53 0.84
C THR A 179 -8.41 13.68 1.61
N ASP A 180 -7.66 14.76 1.83
CA ASP A 180 -8.15 15.98 2.47
C ASP A 180 -9.34 16.60 1.71
N ASN A 181 -9.31 16.54 0.38
CA ASN A 181 -10.41 17.00 -0.47
C ASN A 181 -11.71 16.19 -0.31
N GLU A 182 -11.65 15.00 0.29
CA GLU A 182 -12.79 14.11 0.52
C GLU A 182 -13.43 14.30 1.90
N ILE A 183 -12.82 15.12 2.76
CA ILE A 183 -13.35 15.43 4.10
C ILE A 183 -14.41 16.52 3.96
N LYS A 184 -15.68 16.10 3.85
CA LYS A 184 -16.82 17.02 3.79
C LYS A 184 -17.36 17.41 5.16
N GLU A 185 -17.34 16.48 6.11
CA GLU A 185 -17.82 16.64 7.48
C GLU A 185 -16.74 16.13 8.44
N GLU A 186 -16.54 16.78 9.58
CA GLU A 186 -15.53 16.35 10.58
C GLU A 186 -15.81 14.94 11.12
N SER A 187 -17.10 14.53 11.16
CA SER A 187 -17.53 13.19 11.54
C SER A 187 -16.87 12.09 10.70
N PHE A 188 -16.45 12.37 9.46
CA PHE A 188 -15.77 11.37 8.61
C PHE A 188 -14.48 10.89 9.28
N LEU A 189 -13.77 11.78 9.97
CA LEU A 189 -12.52 11.46 10.65
C LEU A 189 -12.75 10.54 11.86
N GLU A 190 -13.93 10.56 12.48
CA GLU A 190 -14.28 9.62 13.55
C GLU A 190 -14.35 8.19 13.02
N PHE A 191 -14.91 7.97 11.84
CA PHE A 191 -14.92 6.67 11.18
C PHE A 191 -13.51 6.19 10.86
N ILE A 192 -12.67 7.07 10.29
CA ILE A 192 -11.27 6.75 10.01
C ILE A 192 -10.52 6.37 11.29
N ASN A 193 -10.70 7.13 12.38
CA ASN A 193 -10.06 6.84 13.66
C ASN A 193 -10.46 5.48 14.23
N ASN A 194 -11.73 5.09 14.11
CA ASN A 194 -12.20 3.77 14.52
C ASN A 194 -11.55 2.65 13.68
N ILE A 195 -11.50 2.81 12.35
CA ILE A 195 -10.80 1.86 11.47
C ILE A 195 -9.32 1.72 11.85
N LEU A 196 -8.64 2.84 12.11
CA LEU A 196 -7.22 2.81 12.47
C LEU A 196 -6.96 2.21 13.85
N SER A 197 -7.88 2.41 14.80
CA SER A 197 -7.69 2.02 16.21
C SER A 197 -8.11 0.57 16.46
N SER A 198 -9.36 0.22 16.13
CA SER A 198 -9.92 -1.11 16.35
C SER A 198 -9.88 -1.98 15.10
N GLY A 199 -9.89 -1.38 13.89
CA GLY A 199 -10.15 -2.13 12.65
C GLY A 199 -11.64 -2.38 12.41
N GLU A 200 -12.51 -1.84 13.27
CA GLU A 200 -13.95 -2.03 13.24
C GLU A 200 -14.65 -0.73 13.61
N ILE A 201 -15.82 -0.48 12.99
CA ILE A 201 -16.69 0.65 13.32
C ILE A 201 -17.91 0.11 14.07
N ALA A 202 -18.16 0.63 15.27
CA ALA A 202 -19.28 0.22 16.10
C ALA A 202 -20.62 0.47 15.40
N ASN A 203 -21.51 -0.52 15.44
CA ASN A 203 -22.84 -0.48 14.80
C ASN A 203 -22.80 -0.16 13.29
N LEU A 204 -21.69 -0.48 12.60
CA LEU A 204 -21.60 -0.31 11.15
C LEU A 204 -22.65 -1.18 10.45
N PHE A 205 -22.78 -2.44 10.86
CA PHE A 205 -23.76 -3.38 10.34
C PHE A 205 -24.88 -3.59 11.36
N ALA A 206 -26.11 -3.71 10.86
CA ALA A 206 -27.22 -4.17 11.68
C ALA A 206 -27.04 -5.65 12.04
N LYS A 207 -27.72 -6.11 13.10
CA LYS A 207 -27.53 -7.47 13.62
C LYS A 207 -27.91 -8.54 12.59
N ASP A 208 -28.98 -8.31 11.86
CA ASP A 208 -29.43 -9.15 10.75
C ASP A 208 -28.43 -9.18 9.60
N GLU A 209 -27.80 -8.05 9.25
CA GLU A 209 -26.71 -8.02 8.25
C GLU A 209 -25.52 -8.88 8.72
N LEU A 210 -25.11 -8.78 9.99
CA LEU A 210 -24.03 -9.61 10.54
C LEU A 210 -24.38 -11.10 10.54
N ASP A 211 -25.61 -11.45 10.93
CA ASP A 211 -26.09 -12.83 10.94
C ASP A 211 -26.13 -13.44 9.51
N GLU A 212 -26.30 -12.63 8.46
CA GLU A 212 -26.16 -13.06 7.07
C GLU A 212 -24.70 -13.23 6.66
N MET A 213 -23.81 -12.34 7.10
CA MET A 213 -22.38 -12.37 6.79
C MET A 213 -21.64 -13.57 7.39
N TYR A 214 -22.09 -14.10 8.53
CA TYR A 214 -21.46 -15.23 9.21
C TYR A 214 -22.01 -16.61 8.82
N LYS A 215 -22.98 -16.68 7.90
CA LYS A 215 -23.54 -17.94 7.39
C LYS A 215 -22.68 -18.52 6.28
#